data_AF-A0AAD9DB18-F1
#
_entry.id   AF-A0AAD9DB18-F1
#
_cell.length_a   1.000
_cell.length_b   1.000
_cell.length_c   1.000
_cell.angle_alpha   90.00
_cell.angle_beta   90.00
_cell.angle_gamma   90.00
#
_symmetry.space_group_name_H-M   'P 1'
#
loop_
_entity.id
_entity.type
_entity.pdbx_description
1 polymer ?
#
loop_
_entity_poly.entity_id
_entity_poly.type
_entity_poly.pdbx_seq_one_letter_code
_entity_poly.pdbx_strand_id
1 'polypeptide(L)'
;MKCLLLLLAAFHSDAFTLNRCVPRASTTSLYAADGPPQYDKFQATLREAEKVGEGSFMLHIDTEDVVEYEPGHVLALEMEAPNADGDDVDSKTSEDAKQNGGWMRGPYTVSRSTDKSIDILVKVVGEKSKLFSIATPGTPLRFGGKFKVPIVEGIDTDTTKRVVLIQLESV
;
A
#
# COMPACT_ATOMS: atom_id res chain seq x y z
N MET A 1 -71.42 -25.61 35.94
CA MET A 1 -70.93 -25.65 34.55
C MET A 1 -70.57 -24.24 34.12
N LYS A 2 -69.26 -23.93 34.05
CA LYS A 2 -68.73 -22.71 33.45
C LYS A 2 -67.56 -23.13 32.57
N CYS A 3 -67.78 -23.03 31.27
CA CYS A 3 -66.79 -23.22 30.23
C CYS A 3 -66.57 -21.84 29.62
N LEU A 4 -65.36 -21.28 29.72
CA LEU A 4 -64.98 -20.17 28.85
C LEU A 4 -63.46 -20.18 28.66
N LEU A 5 -63.12 -20.21 27.37
CA LEU A 5 -61.81 -20.36 26.73
C LEU A 5 -60.74 -19.41 27.26
N LEU A 6 -59.53 -19.95 27.46
CA LEU A 6 -58.29 -19.18 27.42
C LEU A 6 -57.88 -18.95 25.96
N LEU A 7 -57.72 -17.68 25.57
CA LEU A 7 -57.10 -17.27 24.31
C LEU A 7 -55.57 -17.30 24.46
N LEU A 8 -54.91 -18.09 23.59
CA LEU A 8 -53.48 -17.98 23.32
C LEU A 8 -53.22 -16.68 22.54
N ALA A 9 -52.36 -15.82 23.06
CA ALA A 9 -51.69 -14.78 22.28
C ALA A 9 -50.26 -15.24 22.01
N ALA A 10 -49.98 -15.66 20.77
CA ALA A 10 -48.64 -15.92 20.28
C ALA A 10 -47.95 -14.57 20.00
N PHE A 11 -46.93 -14.23 20.79
CA PHE A 11 -46.03 -13.13 20.48
C PHE A 11 -45.07 -13.58 19.37
N HIS A 12 -45.29 -13.08 18.15
CA HIS A 12 -44.28 -13.09 17.10
C HIS A 12 -43.15 -12.14 17.54
N SER A 13 -41.97 -12.70 17.76
CA SER A 13 -40.75 -11.92 17.94
C SER A 13 -40.24 -11.56 16.54
N ASP A 14 -40.58 -10.36 16.05
CA ASP A 14 -39.93 -9.76 14.89
C ASP A 14 -38.49 -9.38 15.25
N ALA A 15 -37.59 -10.35 15.13
CA ALA A 15 -36.17 -10.19 15.38
C ALA A 15 -35.43 -9.54 14.20
N PHE A 16 -35.90 -8.40 13.69
CA PHE A 16 -35.09 -7.52 12.81
C PHE A 16 -35.63 -6.09 12.87
N THR A 17 -35.48 -5.44 14.01
CA THR A 17 -35.55 -3.98 14.05
C THR A 17 -34.27 -3.44 13.44
N LEU A 18 -34.34 -3.04 12.16
CA LEU A 18 -33.36 -2.18 11.53
C LEU A 18 -33.36 -0.84 12.28
N ASN A 19 -32.54 -0.74 13.33
CA ASN A 19 -32.14 0.54 13.86
C ASN A 19 -31.47 1.28 12.71
N ARG A 20 -32.20 2.25 12.14
CA ARG A 20 -31.68 3.25 11.22
C ARG A 20 -30.65 4.08 11.99
N CYS A 21 -29.45 3.53 12.13
CA CYS A 21 -28.29 4.28 12.52
C CYS A 21 -28.02 5.20 11.33
N VAL A 22 -28.38 6.47 11.46
CA VAL A 22 -27.92 7.49 10.52
C VAL A 22 -26.40 7.43 10.61
N PRO A 23 -25.66 7.03 9.54
CA PRO A 23 -24.23 7.11 9.58
C PRO A 23 -23.89 8.58 9.75
N ARG A 24 -23.46 8.96 10.96
CA ARG A 24 -22.81 10.24 11.16
C ARG A 24 -21.51 10.11 10.39
N ALA A 25 -21.48 10.67 9.18
CA ALA A 25 -20.27 10.75 8.38
C ALA A 25 -19.28 11.60 9.19
N SER A 26 -18.49 10.93 10.03
CA SER A 26 -17.35 11.53 10.67
C SER A 26 -16.32 11.67 9.56
N THR A 27 -16.20 12.88 9.03
CA THR A 27 -15.09 13.25 8.17
C THR A 27 -13.86 13.29 9.06
N THR A 28 -13.19 12.16 9.22
CA THR A 28 -11.84 12.14 9.81
C THR A 28 -10.95 12.87 8.83
N SER A 29 -10.48 14.06 9.23
CA SER A 29 -9.43 14.74 8.46
C SER A 29 -8.20 13.85 8.50
N LEU A 30 -7.77 13.36 7.34
CA LEU A 30 -6.46 12.74 7.20
C LEU A 30 -5.44 13.87 7.34
N TYR A 31 -4.92 14.05 8.55
CA TYR A 31 -3.81 14.95 8.79
C TYR A 31 -2.58 14.33 8.11
N ALA A 32 -2.07 14.98 7.06
CA ALA A 32 -0.70 14.77 6.66
C ALA A 32 0.15 15.38 7.79
N ALA A 33 0.87 14.54 8.53
CA ALA A 33 1.48 14.93 9.79
C ALA A 33 2.44 16.13 9.67
N ASP A 34 3.11 16.34 8.53
CA ASP A 34 4.26 17.25 8.45
C ASP A 34 4.39 18.04 7.13
N GLY A 35 3.33 18.71 6.69
CA GLY A 35 3.39 19.61 5.51
C GLY A 35 3.52 18.86 4.16
N PRO A 36 3.88 19.55 3.06
CA PRO A 36 4.06 18.87 1.77
C PRO A 36 5.20 17.85 1.90
N PRO A 37 5.01 16.59 1.46
CA PRO A 37 5.98 15.52 1.64
C PRO A 37 7.34 15.92 1.07
N GLN A 38 8.38 15.91 1.92
CA GLN A 38 9.75 16.17 1.52
C GLN A 38 10.20 15.04 0.58
N TYR A 39 10.70 15.43 -0.59
CA TYR A 39 11.12 14.50 -1.63
C TYR A 39 12.64 14.43 -1.71
N ASP A 40 13.25 13.92 -0.64
CA ASP A 40 14.68 13.65 -0.61
C ASP A 40 14.97 12.33 -1.31
N LYS A 41 15.92 12.35 -2.26
CA LYS A 41 16.31 11.18 -3.05
C LYS A 41 17.51 10.50 -2.41
N PHE A 42 17.29 9.32 -1.86
CA PHE A 42 18.32 8.46 -1.28
C PHE A 42 18.78 7.42 -2.29
N GLN A 43 20.06 7.04 -2.24
CA GLN A 43 20.58 5.93 -3.03
C GLN A 43 20.33 4.59 -2.35
N ALA A 44 20.10 3.56 -3.15
CA ALA A 44 19.89 2.20 -2.73
C ALA A 44 20.44 1.22 -3.76
N THR A 45 20.62 -0.03 -3.32
CA THR A 45 20.98 -1.14 -4.20
C THR A 45 20.00 -2.28 -4.02
N LEU A 46 19.52 -2.82 -5.14
CA LEU A 46 18.73 -4.05 -5.10
C LEU A 46 19.63 -5.21 -4.67
N ARG A 47 19.35 -5.83 -3.54
CA ARG A 47 20.02 -7.05 -3.08
C ARG A 47 19.47 -8.27 -3.80
N GLU A 48 18.15 -8.38 -3.90
CA GLU A 48 17.47 -9.53 -4.50
C GLU A 48 16.03 -9.18 -4.89
N ALA A 49 15.54 -9.77 -5.99
CA ALA A 49 14.13 -9.81 -6.34
C ALA A 49 13.60 -11.23 -6.15
N GLU A 50 13.09 -11.55 -4.98
CA GLU A 50 12.61 -12.87 -4.60
C GLU A 50 11.19 -13.11 -5.14
N LYS A 51 10.95 -14.20 -5.86
CA LYS A 51 9.60 -14.58 -6.27
C LYS A 51 8.85 -15.21 -5.10
N VAL A 52 7.89 -14.47 -4.52
CA VAL A 52 7.07 -14.91 -3.38
C VAL A 52 5.71 -15.48 -3.80
N GLY A 53 5.31 -15.31 -5.06
CA GLY A 53 4.06 -15.84 -5.61
C GLY A 53 3.99 -15.68 -7.12
N GLU A 54 2.92 -16.18 -7.73
CA GLU A 54 2.71 -15.99 -9.17
C GLU A 54 2.52 -14.50 -9.50
N GLY A 55 3.44 -13.95 -10.28
CA GLY A 55 3.49 -12.53 -10.61
C GLY A 55 3.75 -11.62 -9.41
N SER A 56 4.21 -12.14 -8.26
CA SER A 56 4.49 -11.35 -7.06
C SER A 56 5.94 -11.54 -6.61
N PHE A 57 6.65 -10.44 -6.39
CA PHE A 57 8.06 -10.42 -6.04
C PHE A 57 8.31 -9.55 -4.81
N MET A 58 9.13 -10.01 -3.88
CA MET A 58 9.66 -9.20 -2.81
C MET A 58 11.00 -8.62 -3.27
N LEU A 59 11.08 -7.30 -3.33
CA LEU A 59 12.34 -6.61 -3.57
C LEU A 59 13.03 -6.40 -2.23
N HIS A 60 14.22 -6.93 -2.09
CA HIS A 60 15.12 -6.68 -0.97
C HIS A 60 16.09 -5.57 -1.35
N ILE A 61 16.01 -4.44 -0.67
CA ILE A 61 16.76 -3.24 -1.02
C ILE A 61 17.65 -2.86 0.15
N ASP A 62 18.94 -2.72 -0.08
CA ASP A 62 19.89 -2.19 0.90
C ASP A 62 20.03 -0.68 0.69
N THR A 63 20.06 0.09 1.79
CA THR A 63 20.16 1.55 1.77
C THR A 63 21.53 2.02 2.26
N GLU A 64 22.07 3.07 1.65
CA GLU A 64 23.36 3.65 2.09
C GLU A 64 23.18 4.41 3.41
N ASP A 65 22.12 5.20 3.49
CA ASP A 65 21.78 6.02 4.66
C ASP A 65 20.85 5.30 5.63
N VAL A 66 20.78 5.80 6.87
CA VAL A 66 19.78 5.35 7.84
C VAL A 66 18.42 5.88 7.40
N VAL A 67 17.43 5.00 7.31
CA VAL A 67 16.10 5.35 6.80
C VAL A 67 15.02 5.08 7.84
N GLU A 68 14.16 6.08 8.06
CA GLU A 68 13.06 6.02 9.03
C GLU A 68 11.72 5.74 8.33
N TYR A 69 11.68 4.63 7.57
CA TYR A 69 10.42 4.10 7.05
C TYR A 69 9.85 3.05 8.01
N GLU A 70 8.55 2.84 7.90
CA GLU A 70 7.79 1.84 8.64
C GLU A 70 6.86 1.10 7.68
N PRO A 71 6.45 -0.13 8.00
CA PRO A 71 5.44 -0.84 7.21
C PRO A 71 4.18 -0.01 6.97
N GLY A 72 3.76 0.07 5.71
CA GLY A 72 2.61 0.88 5.29
C GLY A 72 2.95 2.28 4.79
N HIS A 73 4.15 2.80 5.06
CA HIS A 73 4.61 4.01 4.37
C HIS A 73 4.66 3.78 2.87
N VAL A 74 4.26 4.78 2.09
CA VAL A 74 4.43 4.77 0.64
C VAL A 74 5.62 5.64 0.29
N LEU A 75 6.56 5.09 -0.47
CA LEU A 75 7.69 5.81 -1.03
C LEU A 75 7.62 5.82 -2.55
N ALA A 76 8.32 6.74 -3.19
CA ALA A 76 8.56 6.65 -4.61
C ALA A 76 9.87 5.88 -4.83
N LEU A 77 9.79 4.73 -5.49
CA LEU A 77 10.94 3.93 -5.90
C LEU A 77 11.29 4.29 -7.35
N GLU A 78 12.55 4.58 -7.60
CA GLU A 78 13.09 4.88 -8.93
C GLU A 78 14.11 3.81 -9.35
N MET A 79 14.07 3.47 -10.64
CA MET A 79 15.03 2.60 -11.31
C MET A 79 15.35 3.21 -12.68
N GLU A 80 16.55 2.98 -13.18
CA GLU A 80 16.92 3.44 -14.52
C GLU A 80 16.07 2.74 -15.59
N ALA A 81 15.56 3.53 -16.55
CA ALA A 81 14.78 2.99 -17.65
C ALA A 81 15.72 2.35 -18.70
N PRO A 82 15.48 1.09 -19.10
CA PRO A 82 16.23 0.49 -20.20
C PRO A 82 15.81 1.19 -21.49
N ASN A 83 16.68 2.07 -22.00
CA ASN A 83 16.49 2.94 -23.17
C ASN A 83 15.64 4.21 -22.91
N ALA A 84 16.21 5.18 -22.20
CA ALA A 84 15.66 6.54 -22.15
C ALA A 84 15.52 7.21 -23.55
N ASP A 85 16.26 6.68 -24.55
CA ASP A 85 16.33 7.17 -25.93
C ASP A 85 15.53 6.32 -26.95
N GLY A 86 14.78 5.29 -26.51
CA GLY A 86 14.05 4.37 -27.39
C GLY A 86 12.64 4.82 -27.80
N ASP A 87 12.26 4.54 -29.06
CA ASP A 87 11.03 4.92 -29.78
C ASP A 87 9.69 4.35 -29.25
N ASP A 88 9.57 3.98 -27.96
CA ASP A 88 8.25 3.72 -27.36
C ASP A 88 7.65 5.06 -26.89
N VAL A 89 7.00 5.74 -27.85
CA VAL A 89 6.57 7.15 -27.77
C VAL A 89 5.34 7.38 -26.87
N ASP A 90 4.61 6.35 -26.41
CA ASP A 90 3.31 6.56 -25.74
C ASP A 90 3.12 5.83 -24.39
N SER A 91 4.20 5.41 -23.71
CA SER A 91 4.07 4.85 -22.36
C SER A 91 4.29 5.93 -21.29
N LYS A 92 3.38 6.03 -20.31
CA LYS A 92 3.52 6.92 -19.13
C LYS A 92 4.85 6.69 -18.38
N THR A 93 5.46 5.52 -18.55
CA THR A 93 6.78 5.17 -17.99
C THR A 93 7.92 5.86 -18.74
N SER A 94 7.83 5.93 -20.07
CA SER A 94 8.81 6.62 -20.95
C SER A 94 8.80 8.13 -20.70
N GLU A 95 7.62 8.74 -20.60
CA GLU A 95 7.50 10.18 -20.29
C GLU A 95 8.07 10.53 -18.91
N ASP A 96 7.75 9.74 -17.89
CA ASP A 96 8.25 9.92 -16.52
C ASP A 96 9.78 9.79 -16.47
N ALA A 97 10.36 8.80 -17.15
CA ALA A 97 11.81 8.65 -17.25
C ALA A 97 12.47 9.85 -17.93
N LYS A 98 11.93 10.35 -19.05
CA LYS A 98 12.45 11.54 -19.75
C LYS A 98 12.44 12.79 -18.87
N GLN A 99 11.38 12.98 -18.09
CA GLN A 99 11.26 14.13 -17.18
C GLN A 99 12.09 13.97 -15.89
N ASN A 100 12.47 12.74 -15.54
CA ASN A 100 13.22 12.41 -14.33
C ASN A 100 14.66 11.91 -14.64
N GLY A 101 15.25 12.39 -15.73
CA GLY A 101 16.67 12.18 -16.05
C GLY A 101 17.05 10.73 -16.35
N GLY A 102 16.16 9.97 -16.98
CA GLY A 102 16.32 8.55 -17.32
C GLY A 102 15.80 7.58 -16.26
N TRP A 103 15.25 8.07 -15.15
CA TRP A 103 14.79 7.24 -14.03
C TRP A 103 13.27 7.11 -14.04
N MET A 104 12.76 5.90 -14.23
CA MET A 104 11.34 5.62 -14.04
C MET A 104 11.01 5.55 -12.55
N ARG A 105 9.92 6.18 -12.12
CA ARG A 105 9.50 6.30 -10.74
C ARG A 105 8.10 5.72 -10.50
N GLY A 106 7.90 4.98 -9.42
CA GLY A 106 6.60 4.44 -9.05
C GLY A 106 6.33 4.51 -7.54
N PRO A 107 5.08 4.72 -7.11
CA PRO A 107 4.73 4.63 -5.69
C PRO A 107 4.68 3.16 -5.27
N TYR A 108 5.34 2.82 -4.17
CA TYR A 108 5.32 1.49 -3.59
C TYR A 108 5.23 1.55 -2.06
N THR A 109 4.55 0.56 -1.49
CA THR A 109 4.36 0.46 -0.05
C THR A 109 5.50 -0.35 0.57
N VAL A 110 6.11 0.21 1.61
CA VAL A 110 7.10 -0.48 2.44
C VAL A 110 6.41 -1.64 3.15
N SER A 111 6.93 -2.85 2.94
CA SER A 111 6.44 -4.07 3.57
C SER A 111 7.16 -4.33 4.89
N ARG A 112 8.49 -4.13 4.89
CA ARG A 112 9.35 -4.18 6.08
C ARG A 112 10.46 -3.16 5.92
N SER A 113 11.00 -2.68 7.03
CA SER A 113 12.15 -1.79 7.06
C SER A 113 13.05 -2.12 8.25
N THR A 114 14.34 -1.87 8.06
CA THR A 114 15.35 -1.77 9.12
C THR A 114 16.13 -0.48 8.89
N ASP A 115 17.08 -0.16 9.77
CA ASP A 115 17.94 1.01 9.62
C ASP A 115 18.67 1.06 8.27
N LYS A 116 18.94 -0.10 7.64
CA LYS A 116 19.76 -0.22 6.42
C LYS A 116 19.11 -1.01 5.29
N SER A 117 17.83 -1.34 5.41
CA SER A 117 17.15 -2.11 4.37
C SER A 117 15.66 -1.82 4.31
N ILE A 118 15.10 -1.91 3.11
CA ILE A 118 13.67 -1.81 2.85
C ILE A 118 13.25 -3.00 2.02
N ASP A 119 12.15 -3.64 2.40
CA ASP A 119 11.50 -4.67 1.60
C ASP A 119 10.20 -4.14 1.00
N ILE A 120 10.01 -4.38 -0.29
CA ILE A 120 8.84 -3.92 -1.05
C ILE A 120 8.23 -5.08 -1.82
N LEU A 121 6.96 -5.39 -1.53
CA LEU A 121 6.18 -6.34 -2.32
C LEU A 121 5.67 -5.69 -3.60
N VAL A 122 6.02 -6.27 -4.75
CA VAL A 122 5.60 -5.82 -6.08
C VAL A 122 4.77 -6.90 -6.77
N LYS A 123 3.59 -6.52 -7.27
CA LYS A 123 2.82 -7.32 -8.24
C LYS A 123 3.18 -6.88 -9.66
N VAL A 124 3.47 -7.83 -10.53
CA VAL A 124 3.74 -7.61 -11.95
C VAL A 124 2.41 -7.39 -12.67
N VAL A 125 2.11 -6.13 -13.00
CA VAL A 125 0.89 -5.70 -13.68
C VAL A 125 1.15 -4.90 -14.96
N GLY A 126 2.39 -4.48 -15.18
CA GLY A 126 2.82 -3.73 -16.36
C GLY A 126 4.34 -3.69 -16.48
N GLU A 127 4.82 -2.95 -17.47
CA GLU A 127 6.23 -2.89 -17.84
C GLU A 127 7.14 -2.48 -16.67
N LYS A 128 6.81 -1.39 -15.95
CA LYS A 128 7.58 -0.90 -14.80
C LYS A 128 7.76 -1.98 -13.72
N SER A 129 6.66 -2.60 -13.28
CA SER A 129 6.73 -3.71 -12.30
C SER A 129 7.45 -4.94 -12.83
N LYS A 130 7.39 -5.20 -14.15
CA LYS A 130 8.11 -6.29 -14.79
C LYS A 130 9.62 -6.05 -14.74
N LEU A 131 10.06 -4.83 -15.02
CA LEU A 131 11.46 -4.44 -14.94
C LEU A 131 12.02 -4.63 -13.53
N PHE A 132 11.27 -4.21 -12.49
CA PHE A 132 11.64 -4.50 -11.11
C PHE A 132 11.75 -6.00 -10.81
N SER A 133 10.84 -6.82 -11.33
CA SER A 133 10.84 -8.27 -11.07
C SER A 133 11.98 -9.05 -11.72
N ILE A 134 12.61 -8.49 -12.75
CA ILE A 134 13.72 -9.13 -13.47
C ILE A 134 15.07 -8.43 -13.24
N ALA A 135 15.10 -7.39 -12.40
CA ALA A 135 16.31 -6.69 -12.04
C ALA A 135 17.26 -7.62 -11.27
N THR A 136 18.55 -7.47 -11.53
CA THR A 136 19.57 -8.33 -10.94
C THR A 136 20.10 -7.74 -9.63
N PRO A 137 20.64 -8.57 -8.73
CA PRO A 137 21.41 -8.06 -7.59
C PRO A 137 22.46 -7.03 -8.02
N GLY A 138 22.60 -5.96 -7.27
CA GLY A 138 23.48 -4.83 -7.60
C GLY A 138 22.84 -3.75 -8.47
N THR A 139 21.59 -3.92 -8.94
CA THR A 139 20.90 -2.86 -9.70
C THR A 139 20.76 -1.58 -8.85
N PRO A 140 21.23 -0.42 -9.34
CA PRO A 140 21.06 0.85 -8.65
C PRO A 140 19.59 1.25 -8.56
N LEU A 141 19.20 1.71 -7.37
CA LEU A 141 17.86 2.21 -7.08
C LEU A 141 17.95 3.59 -6.43
N ARG A 142 16.89 4.37 -6.57
CA ARG A 142 16.69 5.56 -5.73
C ARG A 142 15.33 5.47 -5.08
N PHE A 143 15.19 6.05 -3.91
CA PHE A 143 13.89 6.18 -3.28
C PHE A 143 13.76 7.50 -2.56
N GLY A 144 12.54 7.95 -2.38
CA GLY A 144 12.27 9.20 -1.71
C GLY A 144 10.80 9.44 -1.46
N GLY A 145 10.52 10.42 -0.60
CA GLY A 145 9.18 10.74 -0.17
C GLY A 145 8.64 9.75 0.87
N LYS A 146 8.01 10.31 1.89
CA LYS A 146 7.29 9.58 2.93
C LYS A 146 5.82 9.96 2.83
N PHE A 147 5.10 9.22 1.99
CA PHE A 147 3.69 9.48 1.70
C PHE A 147 2.79 8.57 2.53
N LYS A 148 1.65 9.14 2.97
CA LYS A 148 0.60 8.50 3.79
C LYS A 148 1.08 8.09 5.19
N VAL A 149 0.13 8.16 6.11
CA VAL A 149 0.26 7.73 7.50
C VAL A 149 0.40 6.19 7.54
N PRO A 150 1.34 5.61 8.31
CA PRO A 150 1.38 4.18 8.58
C PRO A 150 0.00 3.68 8.97
N ILE A 151 -0.42 2.53 8.44
CA ILE A 151 -1.76 1.98 8.71
C ILE A 151 -1.99 1.83 10.23
N VAL A 152 -0.92 1.58 10.98
CA VAL A 152 -0.94 1.41 12.44
C VAL A 152 -1.23 2.71 13.19
N GLU A 153 -0.66 3.85 12.77
CA GLU A 153 -0.93 5.15 13.39
C GLU A 153 -2.40 5.58 13.22
N GLY A 154 -3.08 5.08 12.18
CA GLY A 154 -4.50 5.29 11.98
C GLY A 154 -5.42 4.45 12.91
N ILE A 155 -4.86 3.54 13.71
CA ILE A 155 -5.63 2.65 14.59
C ILE A 155 -5.53 3.15 16.03
N ASP A 156 -6.67 3.60 16.58
CA ASP A 156 -6.77 3.87 18.02
C ASP A 156 -6.77 2.54 18.80
N THR A 157 -5.64 2.21 19.41
CA THR A 157 -5.44 0.95 20.13
C THR A 157 -6.27 0.84 21.41
N ASP A 158 -6.72 1.96 21.99
CA ASP A 158 -7.44 1.95 23.25
C ASP A 158 -8.92 1.59 23.05
N THR A 159 -9.48 1.94 21.89
CA THR A 159 -10.90 1.72 21.58
C THR A 159 -11.15 0.61 20.56
N THR A 160 -10.15 0.28 19.74
CA THR A 160 -10.28 -0.71 18.67
C THR A 160 -10.21 -2.14 19.21
N LYS A 161 -11.36 -2.83 19.23
CA LYS A 161 -11.44 -4.23 19.70
C LYS A 161 -11.05 -5.27 18.65
N ARG A 162 -11.06 -4.90 17.37
CA ARG A 162 -10.77 -5.81 16.25
C ARG A 162 -10.29 -5.02 15.04
N VAL A 163 -9.22 -5.51 14.41
CA VAL A 163 -8.73 -5.06 13.10
C VAL A 163 -9.02 -6.16 12.09
N VAL A 164 -9.58 -5.79 10.93
CA VAL A 164 -9.81 -6.69 9.80
C VAL A 164 -8.96 -6.19 8.64
N LEU A 165 -7.98 -6.98 8.23
CA LEU A 165 -7.12 -6.69 7.09
C LEU A 165 -7.72 -7.39 5.86
N ILE A 166 -8.04 -6.61 4.83
CA ILE A 166 -8.59 -7.13 3.58
C ILE A 166 -7.54 -6.92 2.49
N GLN A 167 -7.04 -8.03 1.94
CA GLN A 167 -6.24 -8.03 0.73
C GLN A 167 -7.10 -8.58 -0.40
N LEU A 168 -7.24 -7.81 -1.48
CA LEU A 168 -7.95 -8.26 -2.67
C LEU A 168 -6.96 -8.93 -3.62
N GLU A 169 -7.24 -10.16 -4.01
CA GLU A 169 -6.55 -10.79 -5.13
C GLU A 169 -7.14 -10.26 -6.44
N SER A 170 -6.27 -9.72 -7.30
CA SER A 170 -6.64 -9.37 -8.67
C SER A 170 -6.71 -10.67 -9.48
N VAL A 171 -7.91 -11.02 -9.96
CA VAL A 171 -8.15 -12.14 -10.87
C VAL A 171 -7.63 -11.82 -12.27
#